data_AF-A0A4Q6BYH8-F1
#
_entry.id   AF-A0A4Q6BYH8-F1
#
_cell.length_a   1.000
_cell.length_b   1.000
_cell.length_c   1.000
_cell.angle_alpha   90.00
_cell.angle_beta   90.00
_cell.angle_gamma   90.00
#
_symmetry.space_group_name_H-M   'P 1'
#
loop_
_entity.id
_entity.type
_entity.pdbx_description
1 polymer ?
#
loop_
_entity_poly.entity_id
_entity_poly.type
_entity_poly.pdbx_seq_one_letter_code
_entity_poly.pdbx_strand_id
1 'polypeptide(L)'
;MAHRSEVLTVDEKDLPIELTASFPIQPNSEIEFLEESGRSHVHSVGNQSGFCHLSLRVYPNFAAQADCVITKSPTFDAAAFGQGDAAGIRFQPFFIKKKGVKPPDLRGKGLFARGLHYGGLVTPSNVLLSGECDDCEKSFLFSSFHAGFSEVQYFYSSSGLYTVIVNGVEAGKPEDIERKLPSAPDMTKYSYLNPFRCPHCKAAYIDFEKYPEIRAGEYYGNHFPETKLQRF
;
A
#
# COMPACT_ATOMS: atom_id res chain seq x y z
N MET A 1 20.14 -7.55 19.72
CA MET A 1 18.98 -6.78 20.22
C MET A 1 18.70 -5.70 19.19
N ALA A 2 17.49 -5.61 18.65
CA ALA A 2 17.12 -4.51 17.77
C ALA A 2 17.11 -3.21 18.58
N HIS A 3 17.77 -2.17 18.10
CA HIS A 3 17.74 -0.86 18.74
C HIS A 3 16.41 -0.19 18.38
N ARG A 4 15.53 -0.01 19.37
CA ARG A 4 14.31 0.81 19.22
C ARG A 4 14.61 2.23 19.70
N SER A 5 14.14 3.22 18.94
CA SER A 5 14.22 4.63 19.29
C SER A 5 12.84 5.26 19.10
N GLU A 6 12.30 5.85 20.16
CA GLU A 6 11.05 6.62 20.08
C GLU A 6 11.34 7.96 19.40
N VAL A 7 10.49 8.33 18.44
CA VAL A 7 10.68 9.56 17.64
C VAL A 7 9.48 10.51 17.71
N LEU A 8 8.28 10.01 18.02
CA LEU A 8 7.04 10.77 18.16
C LEU A 8 6.17 10.13 19.24
N THR A 9 5.44 10.97 19.96
CA THR A 9 4.43 10.57 20.95
C THR A 9 3.19 11.42 20.75
N VAL A 10 2.01 10.80 20.77
CA VAL A 10 0.73 11.48 20.58
C VAL A 10 -0.11 11.27 21.85
N ASP A 11 -0.50 12.37 22.49
CA ASP A 11 -1.51 12.33 23.55
C ASP A 11 -2.90 12.58 22.97
N GLU A 12 -3.91 11.88 23.51
CA GLU A 12 -5.30 12.03 23.10
C GLU A 12 -5.82 13.48 23.23
N LYS A 13 -5.37 14.20 24.26
CA LYS A 13 -5.81 15.58 24.54
C LYS A 13 -5.43 16.55 23.42
N ASP A 14 -4.47 16.18 22.57
CA ASP A 14 -3.93 17.02 21.52
C ASP A 14 -4.63 16.77 20.17
N LEU A 15 -5.60 15.85 20.10
CA LEU A 15 -6.29 15.52 18.85
C LEU A 15 -7.28 16.63 18.43
N PRO A 16 -7.34 17.00 17.13
CA PRO A 16 -6.54 16.46 16.03
C PRO A 16 -5.11 17.03 16.01
N ILE A 17 -4.14 16.19 15.67
CA ILE A 17 -2.73 16.58 15.62
C ILE A 17 -2.06 16.11 14.32
N GLU A 18 -1.11 16.90 13.84
CA GLU A 18 -0.11 16.49 12.86
C GLU A 18 1.28 16.67 13.47
N LEU A 19 2.08 15.61 13.43
CA LEU A 19 3.45 15.59 13.92
C LEU A 19 4.39 15.16 12.79
N THR A 20 5.58 15.74 12.78
CA THR A 20 6.63 15.37 11.82
C THR A 20 7.92 15.01 12.55
N ALA A 21 8.63 13.99 12.08
CA ALA A 21 9.95 13.62 12.57
C ALA A 21 10.88 13.27 11.41
N SER A 22 12.18 13.49 11.59
CA SER A 22 13.22 13.10 10.64
C SER A 22 14.27 12.25 11.35
N PHE A 23 14.51 11.04 10.86
CA PHE A 23 15.42 10.10 11.51
C PHE A 23 16.10 9.18 10.48
N PRO A 24 17.34 8.72 10.75
CA PRO A 24 18.04 7.84 9.83
C PRO A 24 17.40 6.45 9.81
N ILE A 25 17.39 5.83 8.63
CA ILE A 25 16.95 4.46 8.39
C ILE A 25 17.98 3.70 7.55
N GLN A 26 18.05 2.40 7.78
CA GLN A 26 18.82 1.44 6.99
C GLN A 26 17.89 0.46 6.28
N PRO A 27 18.36 -0.30 5.28
CA PRO A 27 17.55 -1.35 4.68
C PRO A 27 17.00 -2.31 5.73
N ASN A 28 15.73 -2.67 5.57
CA ASN A 28 14.94 -3.49 6.49
C ASN A 28 14.69 -2.86 7.86
N SER A 29 14.89 -1.55 8.04
CA SER A 29 14.35 -0.86 9.22
C SER A 29 12.84 -1.01 9.27
N GLU A 30 12.30 -0.98 10.48
CA GLU A 30 10.87 -1.02 10.72
C GLU A 30 10.44 0.26 11.42
N ILE A 31 9.25 0.75 11.05
CA ILE A 31 8.54 1.81 11.73
C ILE A 31 7.39 1.14 12.48
N GLU A 32 7.36 1.32 13.79
CA GLU A 32 6.36 0.75 14.68
C GLU A 32 5.45 1.85 15.22
N PHE A 33 4.15 1.74 14.97
CA PHE A 33 3.13 2.55 15.64
C PHE A 33 2.56 1.73 16.80
N LEU A 34 3.03 2.02 18.02
CA LEU A 34 2.61 1.33 19.23
C LEU A 34 1.49 2.12 19.92
N GLU A 35 0.36 1.46 20.14
CA GLU A 35 -0.75 2.00 20.93
C GLU A 35 -0.54 1.73 22.43
N GLU A 36 -1.14 2.56 23.29
CA GLU A 36 -1.21 2.30 24.74
C GLU A 36 -1.88 0.94 25.05
N SER A 37 -2.78 0.49 24.17
CA SER A 37 -3.45 -0.81 24.29
C SER A 37 -2.50 -2.02 24.16
N GLY A 38 -1.24 -1.79 23.77
CA GLY A 38 -0.25 -2.81 23.43
C GLY A 38 -0.38 -3.33 21.99
N ARG A 39 -1.37 -2.86 21.22
CA ARG A 39 -1.46 -3.13 19.79
C ARG A 39 -0.34 -2.39 19.06
N SER A 40 0.27 -3.05 18.08
CA SER A 40 1.39 -2.52 17.32
C SER A 40 1.12 -2.69 15.82
N HIS A 41 1.40 -1.64 15.05
CA HIS A 41 1.40 -1.65 13.59
C HIS A 41 2.84 -1.50 13.11
N VAL A 42 3.43 -2.59 12.60
CA VAL A 42 4.85 -2.64 12.22
C VAL A 42 4.98 -2.62 10.71
N HIS A 43 5.66 -1.63 10.16
CA HIS A 43 5.87 -1.43 8.73
C HIS A 43 7.35 -1.43 8.37
N SER A 44 7.74 -2.32 7.46
CA SER A 44 9.10 -2.31 6.89
C SER A 44 9.28 -1.17 5.90
N VAL A 45 10.47 -0.56 5.90
CA VAL A 45 10.90 0.38 4.84
C VAL A 45 11.51 -0.35 3.62
N GLY A 46 11.55 -1.68 3.64
CA GLY A 46 12.12 -2.50 2.55
C GLY A 46 13.61 -2.20 2.35
N ASN A 47 14.04 -2.09 1.08
CA ASN A 47 15.44 -1.82 0.76
C ASN A 47 15.84 -0.33 0.85
N GLN A 48 14.96 0.54 1.36
CA GLN A 48 15.22 1.97 1.43
C GLN A 48 16.26 2.30 2.52
N SER A 49 17.04 3.36 2.30
CA SER A 49 18.01 3.87 3.28
C SER A 49 18.18 5.38 3.13
N GLY A 50 18.67 6.04 4.19
CA GLY A 50 18.82 7.49 4.24
C GLY A 50 18.08 8.07 5.44
N PHE A 51 17.40 9.20 5.24
CA PHE A 51 16.58 9.85 6.26
C PHE A 51 15.11 9.73 5.93
N CYS A 52 14.35 9.15 6.86
CA CYS A 52 12.90 9.07 6.82
C CYS A 52 12.32 10.36 7.42
N HIS A 53 11.62 11.15 6.61
CA HIS A 53 10.82 12.29 7.03
C HIS A 53 9.37 11.83 7.16
N LEU A 54 8.99 11.43 8.37
CA LEU A 54 7.66 10.94 8.72
C LEU A 54 6.72 12.11 8.99
N SER A 55 5.51 12.07 8.42
CA SER A 55 4.35 12.84 8.87
C SER A 55 3.30 11.86 9.41
N LEU A 56 2.84 12.10 10.64
CA LEU A 56 1.78 11.36 11.31
C LEU A 56 0.63 12.33 11.60
N ARG A 57 -0.55 11.99 11.11
CA ARG A 57 -1.80 12.73 11.35
C ARG A 57 -2.75 11.84 12.11
N VAL A 58 -3.28 12.34 13.22
CA VAL A 58 -4.30 11.64 14.01
C VAL A 58 -5.54 12.52 14.13
N TYR A 59 -6.67 11.98 13.69
CA TYR A 59 -7.93 12.68 13.55
C TYR A 59 -8.83 12.53 14.80
N PRO A 60 -9.88 13.37 14.97
CA PRO A 60 -10.73 13.31 16.17
C PRO A 60 -11.52 12.01 16.33
N ASN A 61 -11.66 11.24 15.24
CA ASN A 61 -12.29 9.93 15.23
C ASN A 61 -11.29 8.78 15.50
N PHE A 62 -10.07 9.09 15.94
CA PHE A 62 -8.99 8.13 16.23
C PHE A 62 -8.45 7.37 15.00
N ALA A 63 -8.75 7.84 13.79
CA ALA A 63 -8.00 7.41 12.62
C ALA A 63 -6.60 8.02 12.64
N ALA A 64 -5.59 7.20 12.35
CA ALA A 64 -4.21 7.60 12.16
C ALA A 64 -3.80 7.37 10.71
N GLN A 65 -3.14 8.36 10.12
CA GLN A 65 -2.57 8.30 8.78
C GLN A 65 -1.12 8.71 8.84
N ALA A 66 -0.25 7.89 8.28
CA ALA A 66 1.16 8.18 8.21
C ALA A 66 1.67 8.08 6.77
N ASP A 67 2.59 8.99 6.44
CA ASP A 67 3.33 8.99 5.20
C ASP A 67 4.79 9.31 5.53
N CYS A 68 5.74 8.76 4.78
CA CYS A 68 7.13 9.21 4.86
C CYS A 68 7.73 9.50 3.49
N VAL A 69 8.64 10.47 3.48
CA VAL A 69 9.54 10.73 2.36
C VAL A 69 10.95 10.34 2.79
N ILE A 70 11.66 9.61 1.96
CA ILE A 70 13.00 9.12 2.21
C ILE A 70 13.96 9.88 1.30
N THR A 71 14.90 10.62 1.91
CA THR A 71 15.92 11.39 1.20
C THR A 71 17.32 11.02 1.69
N LYS A 72 18.34 11.59 1.04
CA LYS A 72 19.74 11.45 1.47
C LYS A 72 20.13 12.43 2.59
N SER A 73 19.26 13.38 2.95
CA SER A 73 19.56 14.52 3.82
C SER A 73 18.74 14.48 5.11
N PRO A 74 19.31 14.86 6.27
CA PRO A 74 18.54 15.02 7.51
C PRO A 74 17.47 16.12 7.43
N THR A 75 17.65 17.09 6.53
CA THR A 75 16.68 18.16 6.29
C THR A 75 15.79 17.79 5.13
N PHE A 76 14.47 17.86 5.33
CA PHE A 76 13.48 17.60 4.30
C PHE A 76 13.55 18.63 3.17
N ASP A 77 13.68 18.15 1.94
CA ASP A 77 13.58 18.94 0.72
C ASP A 77 12.36 18.48 -0.09
N ALA A 78 11.34 19.35 -0.17
CA ALA A 78 10.13 19.07 -0.92
C ALA A 78 10.38 18.94 -2.43
N ALA A 79 11.43 19.57 -2.97
CA ALA A 79 11.75 19.52 -4.39
C ALA A 79 12.36 18.16 -4.80
N ALA A 80 13.04 17.47 -3.88
CA ALA A 80 13.67 16.17 -4.13
C ALA A 80 12.68 15.12 -4.67
N PHE A 81 11.41 15.20 -4.26
CA PHE A 81 10.37 14.31 -4.73
C PHE A 81 10.06 14.49 -6.21
N GLY A 82 9.95 15.74 -6.68
CA GLY A 82 9.70 16.06 -8.09
C GLY A 82 10.90 15.81 -9.00
N GLN A 83 12.11 15.79 -8.42
CA GLN A 83 13.37 15.53 -9.13
C GLN A 83 13.70 14.02 -9.25
N GLY A 84 12.94 13.16 -8.56
CA GLY A 84 13.20 11.72 -8.52
C GLY A 84 14.33 11.31 -7.57
N ASP A 85 14.78 12.23 -6.71
CA ASP A 85 15.85 12.01 -5.72
C ASP A 85 15.33 11.53 -4.35
N ALA A 86 14.01 11.38 -4.21
CA ALA A 86 13.35 10.88 -3.02
C ALA A 86 12.37 9.75 -3.34
N ALA A 87 12.24 8.82 -2.39
CA ALA A 87 11.20 7.79 -2.39
C ALA A 87 10.13 8.14 -1.34
N GLY A 88 8.92 7.65 -1.53
CA GLY A 88 7.83 7.78 -0.56
C GLY A 88 7.36 6.42 -0.08
N ILE A 89 6.85 6.37 1.15
CA ILE A 89 6.04 5.25 1.65
C ILE A 89 4.76 5.82 2.25
N ARG A 90 3.62 5.34 1.78
CA ARG A 90 2.31 5.59 2.40
C ARG A 90 1.90 4.36 3.20
N PHE A 91 1.69 4.54 4.50
CA PHE A 91 1.27 3.45 5.38
C PHE A 91 -0.25 3.34 5.36
N GLN A 92 -0.78 2.11 5.44
CA GLN A 92 -2.22 1.90 5.56
C GLN A 92 -2.74 2.66 6.79
N PRO A 93 -3.72 3.56 6.62
CA PRO A 93 -4.40 4.17 7.74
C PRO A 93 -5.00 3.11 8.68
N PHE A 94 -4.94 3.37 9.97
CA PHE A 94 -5.51 2.48 10.98
C PHE A 94 -6.31 3.29 12.01
N PHE A 95 -7.16 2.61 12.76
CA PHE A 95 -7.87 3.22 13.88
C PHE A 95 -7.23 2.79 15.18
N ILE A 96 -6.90 3.77 16.02
CA ILE A 96 -6.38 3.54 17.37
C ILE A 96 -7.49 2.89 18.20
N LYS A 97 -7.16 1.79 18.90
CA LYS A 97 -8.14 1.03 19.67
C LYS A 97 -8.66 1.86 20.84
N LYS A 98 -9.94 2.21 20.80
CA LYS A 98 -10.62 2.92 21.88
C LYS A 98 -12.08 2.49 22.03
N LYS A 99 -12.60 2.56 23.27
CA LYS A 99 -14.01 2.31 23.54
C LYS A 99 -14.91 3.20 22.67
N GLY A 100 -15.82 2.59 21.92
CA GLY A 100 -16.77 3.29 21.05
C GLY A 100 -16.27 3.53 19.62
N VAL A 101 -14.97 3.38 19.36
CA VAL A 101 -14.43 3.41 17.99
C VAL A 101 -14.66 2.04 17.36
N LYS A 102 -15.34 2.03 16.21
CA LYS A 102 -15.57 0.82 15.41
C LYS A 102 -14.89 0.98 14.06
N PRO A 103 -13.69 0.41 13.86
CA PRO A 103 -13.07 0.43 12.54
C PRO A 103 -13.96 -0.32 11.54
N PRO A 104 -13.97 0.11 10.26
CA PRO A 104 -14.62 -0.65 9.21
C PRO A 104 -13.95 -2.03 9.04
N ASP A 105 -14.71 -3.03 8.59
CA ASP A 105 -14.15 -4.30 8.15
C ASP A 105 -13.53 -4.12 6.77
N LEU A 106 -12.20 -4.17 6.70
CA LEU A 106 -11.43 -3.98 5.48
C LEU A 106 -11.10 -5.31 4.78
N ARG A 107 -11.42 -6.47 5.37
CA ARG A 107 -11.00 -7.77 4.84
C ARG A 107 -11.47 -7.97 3.38
N GLY A 108 -10.49 -8.11 2.49
CA GLY A 108 -10.70 -8.30 1.04
C GLY A 108 -11.17 -7.04 0.30
N LYS A 109 -11.25 -5.87 0.95
CA LYS A 109 -11.66 -4.62 0.31
C LYS A 109 -10.51 -3.96 -0.46
N GLY A 110 -10.89 -3.10 -1.41
CA GLY A 110 -10.00 -2.36 -2.29
C GLY A 110 -9.23 -1.21 -1.61
N LEU A 111 -8.33 -0.57 -2.35
CA LEU A 111 -7.48 0.51 -1.85
C LEU A 111 -8.26 1.75 -1.40
N PHE A 112 -9.39 2.06 -2.05
CA PHE A 112 -10.26 3.16 -1.62
C PHE A 112 -10.79 2.97 -0.21
N ALA A 113 -11.34 1.79 0.08
CA ALA A 113 -11.85 1.47 1.41
C ALA A 113 -10.74 1.50 2.47
N ARG A 114 -9.52 1.11 2.06
CA ARG A 114 -8.33 1.10 2.91
C ARG A 114 -7.65 2.46 3.04
N GLY A 115 -8.12 3.51 2.36
CA GLY A 115 -7.47 4.83 2.36
C GLY A 115 -6.08 4.85 1.70
N LEU A 116 -5.76 3.85 0.88
CA LEU A 116 -4.49 3.68 0.18
C LEU A 116 -4.58 4.14 -1.29
N HIS A 117 -5.29 5.23 -1.53
CA HIS A 117 -5.45 5.82 -2.86
C HIS A 117 -4.79 7.21 -2.90
N TYR A 118 -4.60 7.74 -4.11
CA TYR A 118 -4.09 9.10 -4.32
C TYR A 118 -5.22 10.04 -4.74
N GLY A 119 -5.11 11.31 -4.39
CA GLY A 119 -5.93 12.35 -5.00
C GLY A 119 -5.33 12.76 -6.35
N GLY A 120 -6.16 12.99 -7.35
CA GLY A 120 -5.72 13.41 -8.69
C GLY A 120 -5.56 12.25 -9.68
N LEU A 121 -5.00 12.56 -10.85
CA LEU A 121 -4.94 11.66 -12.01
C LEU A 121 -3.63 10.86 -12.12
N VAL A 122 -2.65 11.12 -11.25
CA VAL A 122 -1.30 10.56 -11.35
C VAL A 122 -0.96 9.76 -10.09
N THR A 123 -0.62 8.49 -10.26
CA THR A 123 0.01 7.67 -9.21
C THR A 123 1.52 7.90 -9.25
N PRO A 124 2.13 8.49 -8.22
CA PRO A 124 3.57 8.73 -8.24
C PRO A 124 4.34 7.40 -8.18
N SER A 125 5.17 7.11 -9.18
CA SER A 125 5.88 5.83 -9.30
C SER A 125 6.97 5.63 -8.24
N ASN A 126 7.39 6.69 -7.57
CA ASN A 126 8.36 6.69 -6.49
C ASN A 126 7.73 6.53 -5.10
N VAL A 127 6.42 6.22 -5.00
CA VAL A 127 5.76 5.90 -3.72
C VAL A 127 5.44 4.41 -3.64
N LEU A 128 5.87 3.78 -2.56
CA LEU A 128 5.39 2.46 -2.14
C LEU A 128 4.20 2.62 -1.20
N LEU A 129 3.26 1.69 -1.31
CA LEU A 129 2.19 1.50 -0.33
C LEU A 129 2.63 0.42 0.66
N SER A 130 2.38 0.63 1.94
CA SER A 130 2.60 -0.37 3.00
C SER A 130 1.26 -0.80 3.57
N GLY A 131 0.76 -1.94 3.08
CA GLY A 131 -0.49 -2.54 3.53
C GLY A 131 -0.29 -3.46 4.72
N GLU A 132 -1.31 -3.65 5.55
CA GLU A 132 -1.33 -4.62 6.65
C GLU A 132 -2.38 -5.71 6.36
N CYS A 133 -1.96 -6.97 6.37
CA CYS A 133 -2.85 -8.08 6.08
C CYS A 133 -3.86 -8.32 7.22
N ASP A 134 -5.15 -8.36 6.90
CA ASP A 134 -6.23 -8.57 7.91
C ASP A 134 -6.28 -10.00 8.51
N ASP A 135 -5.46 -10.92 7.98
CA ASP A 135 -5.42 -12.33 8.41
C ASP A 135 -4.16 -12.67 9.21
N CYS A 136 -2.99 -12.16 8.82
CA CYS A 136 -1.73 -12.45 9.51
C CYS A 136 -1.10 -11.24 10.20
N GLU A 137 -1.72 -10.06 10.09
CA GLU A 137 -1.29 -8.79 10.72
C GLU A 137 0.13 -8.34 10.34
N LYS A 138 0.74 -8.99 9.35
CA LYS A 138 2.03 -8.58 8.80
C LYS A 138 1.83 -7.54 7.73
N SER A 139 2.65 -6.50 7.78
CA SER A 139 2.72 -5.52 6.71
C SER A 139 3.53 -6.02 5.51
N PHE A 140 3.27 -5.44 4.35
CA PHE A 140 4.04 -5.68 3.13
C PHE A 140 4.01 -4.46 2.22
N LEU A 141 5.08 -4.29 1.45
CA LEU A 141 5.23 -3.21 0.50
C LEU A 141 4.70 -3.64 -0.87
N PHE A 142 3.99 -2.74 -1.55
CA PHE A 142 3.57 -2.90 -2.93
C PHE A 142 3.54 -1.55 -3.64
N SER A 143 3.71 -1.59 -4.96
CA SER A 143 3.54 -0.43 -5.83
C SER A 143 2.15 -0.45 -6.44
N SER A 144 1.66 0.73 -6.79
CA SER A 144 0.39 0.89 -7.49
C SER A 144 0.58 1.67 -8.80
N PHE A 145 -0.30 1.43 -9.77
CA PHE A 145 -0.37 2.18 -11.01
C PHE A 145 -1.83 2.50 -11.35
N HIS A 146 -2.04 3.63 -12.03
CA HIS A 146 -3.36 4.05 -12.47
C HIS A 146 -3.81 3.24 -13.70
N ALA A 147 -4.94 2.55 -13.58
CA ALA A 147 -5.60 1.80 -14.65
C ALA A 147 -6.97 2.40 -15.05
N GLY A 148 -7.37 3.51 -14.43
CA GLY A 148 -8.61 4.23 -14.78
C GLY A 148 -8.53 4.95 -16.12
N PHE A 149 -9.69 5.37 -16.63
CA PHE A 149 -9.87 6.04 -17.93
C PHE A 149 -9.50 5.21 -19.17
N SER A 150 -9.59 3.88 -19.05
CA SER A 150 -9.55 2.94 -20.19
C SER A 150 -8.22 2.90 -20.97
N GLU A 151 -7.12 3.38 -20.39
CA GLU A 151 -5.81 3.28 -21.05
C GLU A 151 -5.19 1.87 -20.94
N VAL A 152 -5.47 1.17 -19.83
CA VAL A 152 -5.00 -0.20 -19.59
C VAL A 152 -6.01 -1.03 -18.78
N GLN A 153 -6.05 -2.34 -19.03
CA GLN A 153 -6.63 -3.32 -18.10
C GLN A 153 -5.54 -4.05 -17.33
N TYR A 154 -5.87 -4.66 -16.19
CA TYR A 154 -4.91 -5.47 -15.43
C TYR A 154 -5.54 -6.73 -14.85
N PHE A 155 -4.71 -7.74 -14.62
CA PHE A 155 -5.12 -9.06 -14.12
C PHE A 155 -4.10 -9.55 -13.10
N TYR A 156 -4.59 -10.18 -12.03
CA TYR A 156 -3.74 -10.84 -11.05
C TYR A 156 -3.61 -12.33 -11.38
N SER A 157 -2.46 -12.92 -11.08
CA SER A 157 -2.28 -14.37 -11.16
C SER A 157 -3.05 -15.06 -10.03
N SER A 158 -3.41 -16.34 -10.15
CA SER A 158 -4.16 -17.04 -9.08
C SER A 158 -3.39 -17.12 -7.75
N SER A 159 -2.05 -17.11 -7.82
CA SER A 159 -1.18 -16.96 -6.64
C SER A 159 -1.22 -15.57 -6.00
N GLY A 160 -1.77 -14.57 -6.69
CA GLY A 160 -1.83 -13.17 -6.30
C GLY A 160 -0.48 -12.46 -6.25
N LEU A 161 0.61 -13.11 -6.72
CA LEU A 161 1.97 -12.58 -6.68
C LEU A 161 2.35 -11.79 -7.93
N TYR A 162 1.71 -12.06 -9.06
CA TYR A 162 2.07 -11.44 -10.33
C TYR A 162 0.90 -10.65 -10.89
N THR A 163 1.23 -9.55 -11.55
CA THR A 163 0.27 -8.67 -12.21
C THR A 163 0.68 -8.51 -13.66
N VAL A 164 -0.29 -8.63 -14.56
CA VAL A 164 -0.13 -8.31 -15.98
C VAL A 164 -0.99 -7.11 -16.33
N ILE A 165 -0.41 -6.17 -17.06
CA ILE A 165 -1.08 -5.04 -17.69
C ILE A 165 -1.35 -5.41 -19.14
N VAL A 166 -2.55 -5.11 -19.62
CA VAL A 166 -2.97 -5.25 -21.02
C VAL A 166 -3.23 -3.85 -21.56
N ASN A 167 -2.47 -3.41 -22.56
CA ASN A 167 -2.61 -2.06 -23.11
C ASN A 167 -3.68 -2.00 -24.23
N GLY A 168 -4.40 -0.88 -24.35
CA GLY A 168 -5.16 -0.52 -25.56
C GLY A 168 -6.68 -0.36 -25.41
N VAL A 169 -7.23 0.46 -26.30
CA VAL A 169 -8.65 0.92 -26.36
C VAL A 169 -9.64 -0.20 -26.72
N GLU A 170 -9.16 -1.33 -27.24
CA GLU A 170 -9.96 -2.52 -27.60
C GLU A 170 -9.78 -3.66 -26.60
N ALA A 171 -9.47 -3.37 -25.34
CA ALA A 171 -9.47 -4.39 -24.31
C ALA A 171 -10.93 -4.87 -24.17
N GLY A 172 -11.25 -5.95 -24.88
CA GLY A 172 -12.58 -6.56 -24.95
C GLY A 172 -13.09 -7.01 -23.59
N LYS A 173 -14.11 -7.87 -23.59
CA LYS A 173 -14.62 -8.40 -22.33
C LYS A 173 -13.48 -9.10 -21.58
N PRO A 174 -13.31 -8.90 -20.25
CA PRO A 174 -12.20 -9.47 -19.51
C PRO A 174 -12.01 -10.97 -19.76
N GLU A 175 -13.10 -11.71 -19.91
CA GLU A 175 -13.09 -13.16 -20.18
C GLU A 175 -12.44 -13.51 -21.53
N ASP A 176 -12.55 -12.64 -22.53
CA ASP A 176 -11.94 -12.84 -23.85
C ASP A 176 -10.43 -12.58 -23.82
N ILE A 177 -10.00 -11.64 -22.96
CA ILE A 177 -8.59 -11.31 -22.75
C ILE A 177 -7.92 -12.43 -21.96
N GLU A 178 -8.53 -12.89 -20.87
CA GLU A 178 -8.02 -13.96 -20.00
C GLU A 178 -7.61 -15.21 -20.77
N ARG A 179 -8.39 -15.60 -21.79
CA ARG A 179 -8.09 -16.77 -22.62
C ARG A 179 -6.84 -16.62 -23.49
N LYS A 180 -6.36 -15.40 -23.70
CA LYS A 180 -5.18 -15.07 -24.51
C LYS A 180 -3.93 -14.77 -23.67
N LEU A 181 -4.11 -14.52 -22.36
CA LEU A 181 -3.00 -14.22 -21.47
C LEU A 181 -2.06 -15.43 -21.34
N PRO A 182 -0.74 -15.21 -21.28
CA PRO A 182 0.20 -16.27 -20.96
C PRO A 182 0.01 -16.73 -19.51
N SER A 183 0.61 -17.86 -19.14
CA SER A 183 0.76 -18.20 -17.73
C SER A 183 1.67 -17.19 -17.01
N ALA A 184 1.38 -16.96 -15.74
CA ALA A 184 2.27 -16.22 -14.85
C ALA A 184 3.62 -16.96 -14.67
N PRO A 185 4.68 -16.30 -14.16
CA PRO A 185 5.99 -16.92 -13.94
C PRO A 185 5.96 -18.15 -13.01
N ASP A 186 4.98 -18.23 -12.10
CA ASP A 186 4.74 -19.40 -11.25
C ASP A 186 3.76 -20.41 -11.85
N MET A 187 3.51 -20.33 -13.16
CA MET A 187 2.61 -21.16 -13.94
C MET A 187 1.12 -21.02 -13.59
N THR A 188 0.74 -20.12 -12.69
CA THR A 188 -0.67 -19.84 -12.41
C THR A 188 -1.31 -18.99 -13.51
N LYS A 189 -2.65 -19.00 -13.58
CA LYS A 189 -3.39 -18.27 -14.61
C LYS A 189 -3.72 -16.85 -14.14
N TYR A 190 -3.76 -15.92 -15.09
CA TYR A 190 -4.33 -14.60 -14.85
C TYR A 190 -5.85 -14.63 -14.98
N SER A 191 -6.55 -13.89 -14.12
CA SER A 191 -8.00 -13.68 -14.20
C SER A 191 -8.37 -12.30 -13.65
N TYR A 192 -9.46 -11.74 -14.16
CA TYR A 192 -9.96 -10.42 -13.82
C TYR A 192 -10.44 -10.36 -12.37
N LEU A 193 -10.97 -11.49 -11.87
CA LEU A 193 -11.45 -11.62 -10.50
C LEU A 193 -10.44 -12.27 -9.57
N ASN A 194 -9.26 -12.68 -10.05
CA ASN A 194 -8.23 -13.17 -9.14
C ASN A 194 -7.87 -12.08 -8.10
N PRO A 195 -7.60 -12.46 -6.84
CA PRO A 195 -7.29 -11.49 -5.80
C PRO A 195 -5.83 -11.05 -5.82
N PHE A 196 -5.56 -9.85 -5.30
CA PHE A 196 -4.22 -9.46 -4.87
C PHE A 196 -3.98 -10.04 -3.47
N ARG A 197 -2.95 -10.87 -3.30
CA ARG A 197 -2.77 -11.69 -2.09
C ARG A 197 -1.60 -11.21 -1.25
N CYS A 198 -1.74 -11.30 0.07
CA CYS A 198 -0.66 -11.06 1.01
C CYS A 198 0.54 -11.98 0.69
N PRO A 199 1.78 -11.47 0.56
CA PRO A 199 2.93 -12.28 0.21
C PRO A 199 3.30 -13.28 1.33
N HIS A 200 2.92 -12.98 2.58
CA HIS A 200 3.26 -13.77 3.77
C HIS A 200 2.37 -14.99 3.99
N CYS A 201 1.03 -14.81 3.91
CA CYS A 201 0.06 -15.86 4.22
C CYS A 201 -0.84 -16.26 3.04
N LYS A 202 -0.71 -15.59 1.89
CA LYS A 202 -1.51 -15.81 0.67
C LYS A 202 -3.01 -15.52 0.79
N ALA A 203 -3.47 -14.99 1.92
CA ALA A 203 -4.83 -14.48 2.06
C ALA A 203 -5.09 -13.34 1.08
N ALA A 204 -6.34 -13.22 0.61
CA ALA A 204 -6.74 -12.17 -0.31
C ALA A 204 -6.78 -10.81 0.40
N TYR A 205 -5.83 -9.94 0.06
CA TYR A 205 -5.79 -8.58 0.59
C TYR A 205 -6.82 -7.69 -0.14
N ILE A 206 -6.90 -7.82 -1.46
CA ILE A 206 -8.01 -7.32 -2.26
C ILE A 206 -8.67 -8.54 -2.91
N ASP A 207 -9.92 -8.79 -2.57
CA ASP A 207 -10.64 -10.01 -2.90
C ASP A 207 -11.77 -9.73 -3.90
N PHE A 208 -11.42 -9.77 -5.19
CA PHE A 208 -12.39 -9.60 -6.27
C PHE A 208 -13.24 -10.86 -6.51
N GLU A 209 -12.83 -12.03 -6.00
CA GLU A 209 -13.66 -13.24 -6.07
C GLU A 209 -14.85 -13.10 -5.12
N LYS A 210 -14.58 -12.61 -3.90
CA LYS A 210 -15.61 -12.39 -2.88
C LYS A 210 -16.41 -11.11 -3.10
N TYR A 211 -15.78 -10.05 -3.61
CA TYR A 211 -16.40 -8.75 -3.85
C TYR A 211 -16.24 -8.31 -5.31
N PRO A 212 -16.80 -9.03 -6.29
CA PRO A 212 -16.62 -8.72 -7.71
C PRO A 212 -17.14 -7.32 -8.07
N GLU A 213 -18.10 -6.77 -7.31
CA GLU A 213 -18.68 -5.46 -7.53
C GLU A 213 -17.67 -4.31 -7.37
N ILE A 214 -16.59 -4.49 -6.58
CA ILE A 214 -15.61 -3.42 -6.37
C ILE A 214 -14.62 -3.32 -7.54
N ARG A 215 -14.51 -4.37 -8.37
CA ARG A 215 -13.49 -4.50 -9.42
C ARG A 215 -13.54 -3.36 -10.43
N ALA A 216 -14.74 -2.93 -10.82
CA ALA A 216 -14.94 -1.84 -11.78
C ALA A 216 -14.54 -0.47 -11.21
N GLY A 217 -14.67 -0.29 -9.90
CA GLY A 217 -14.26 0.93 -9.20
C GLY A 217 -12.78 0.93 -8.77
N GLU A 218 -12.14 -0.23 -8.71
CA GLU A 218 -10.73 -0.37 -8.33
C GLU A 218 -9.80 -0.09 -9.52
N TYR A 219 -9.64 1.20 -9.81
CA TYR A 219 -8.82 1.67 -10.90
C TYR A 219 -7.31 1.75 -10.55
N TYR A 220 -6.90 1.24 -9.39
CA TYR A 220 -5.50 1.12 -9.02
C TYR A 220 -5.04 -0.34 -9.10
N GLY A 221 -4.25 -0.67 -10.13
CA GLY A 221 -3.55 -1.94 -10.20
C GLY A 221 -2.39 -1.97 -9.22
N ASN A 222 -2.02 -3.16 -8.75
CA ASN A 222 -0.99 -3.34 -7.72
C ASN A 222 0.05 -4.35 -8.17
N HIS A 223 1.29 -4.22 -7.71
CA HIS A 223 2.31 -5.25 -7.90
C HIS A 223 3.37 -5.17 -6.81
N PHE A 224 4.06 -6.28 -6.57
CA PHE A 224 5.21 -6.28 -5.66
C PHE A 224 6.43 -5.70 -6.36
N PRO A 225 7.26 -4.87 -5.67
CA PRO A 225 8.47 -4.29 -6.25
C PRO A 225 9.47 -5.35 -6.72
N GLU A 226 9.49 -6.52 -6.07
CA GLU A 226 10.38 -7.64 -6.39
C GLU A 226 9.90 -8.46 -7.59
N THR A 227 8.65 -8.26 -8.01
CA THR A 227 8.05 -8.95 -9.15
C THR A 227 8.03 -8.05 -10.37
N LYS A 228 8.48 -8.58 -11.51
CA LYS A 228 8.42 -7.84 -12.77
C LYS A 228 6.97 -7.66 -13.19
N LEU A 229 6.52 -6.41 -13.27
CA LEU A 229 5.25 -6.04 -13.86
C LEU A 229 5.24 -6.43 -15.34
N GLN A 230 4.34 -7.34 -15.70
CA GLN A 230 4.24 -7.84 -17.06
C GLN A 230 3.36 -6.93 -17.91
N ARG A 231 3.69 -6.81 -19.19
CA ARG A 231 2.90 -6.07 -20.18
C ARG A 231 2.58 -7.00 -21.33
N PHE A 232 1.30 -7.06 -21.69
CA PHE A 232 0.73 -7.83 -22.78
C PHE A 232 0.07 -6.87 -23.79
#